data_AF-A0A6L3X9A5-F1
#
_entry.id   AF-A0A6L3X9A5-F1
#
_cell.length_a   1.000
_cell.length_b   1.000
_cell.length_c   1.000
_cell.angle_alpha   90.00
_cell.angle_beta   90.00
_cell.angle_gamma   90.00
#
_symmetry.space_group_name_H-M   'P 1'
#
loop_
_entity.id
_entity.type
_entity.pdbx_description
1 polymer ?
#
loop_
_entity_poly.entity_id
_entity_poly.type
_entity_poly.pdbx_seq_one_letter_code
_entity_poly.pdbx_strand_id
1 'polypeptide(L)'
;GQDKFQQVMDGIDAAFTAGFDKVQVNTVLMRDVNHHQLDTFLAWIKPRRIQLRFIELMETGEGSELFRRHHISGMVLRDELLKRGWIHQIRQRSDGPAQVFCHPDYEGEIGLIMPLSRI
;
A
#
# COMPACT_ATOMS: atom_id res chain seq x y z
N GLY A 1 -0.45 0.91 19.92
CA GLY A 1 -1.29 0.30 18.88
C GLY A 1 -2.00 -0.90 19.45
N GLN A 2 -3.21 -1.21 19.01
CA GLN A 2 -3.86 -2.49 19.32
C GLN A 2 -3.40 -3.52 18.28
N ASP A 3 -2.93 -4.69 18.73
CA ASP A 3 -2.63 -5.80 17.83
C ASP A 3 -3.95 -6.44 17.37
N LYS A 4 -4.39 -6.03 16.17
CA LYS A 4 -5.61 -6.53 15.51
C LYS A 4 -5.29 -7.26 14.22
N PHE A 5 -4.05 -7.75 14.06
CA PHE A 5 -3.61 -8.40 12.83
C PHE A 5 -4.56 -9.54 12.44
N GLN A 6 -4.89 -10.42 13.38
CA GLN A 6 -5.78 -11.55 13.12
C GLN A 6 -7.19 -11.09 12.70
N GLN A 7 -7.77 -10.10 13.39
CA GLN A 7 -9.10 -9.58 13.05
C GLN A 7 -9.14 -8.94 11.65
N VAL A 8 -8.07 -8.25 11.26
CA VAL A 8 -7.94 -7.68 9.91
C VAL A 8 -7.87 -8.79 8.87
N MET A 9 -7.09 -9.83 9.12
CA MET A 9 -6.98 -10.99 8.24
C MET A 9 -8.31 -11.73 8.09
N ASP A 10 -8.98 -12.02 9.19
CA ASP A 10 -10.28 -12.68 9.20
C ASP A 10 -11.34 -11.85 8.43
N GLY A 11 -11.29 -10.52 8.55
CA GLY A 11 -12.17 -9.62 7.81
C GLY A 11 -11.92 -9.63 6.30
N ILE A 12 -10.66 -9.76 5.88
CA ILE A 12 -10.30 -9.88 4.46
C ILE A 12 -10.82 -11.20 3.89
N ASP A 13 -10.63 -12.31 4.61
CA ASP A 13 -11.09 -13.63 4.18
C ASP A 13 -12.63 -13.71 4.15
N ALA A 14 -13.31 -13.08 5.11
CA ALA A 14 -14.77 -12.96 5.12
C ALA A 14 -15.30 -12.16 3.92
N ALA A 15 -14.61 -11.08 3.51
CA ALA A 15 -14.99 -10.32 2.34
C ALA A 15 -14.88 -11.15 1.05
N PHE A 16 -13.81 -11.94 0.89
CA PHE A 16 -13.72 -12.86 -0.26
C PHE A 16 -14.81 -13.94 -0.21
N THR A 17 -15.10 -14.50 0.97
CA THR A 17 -16.19 -15.47 1.16
C THR A 17 -17.56 -14.89 0.79
N ALA A 18 -17.77 -13.60 1.01
CA ALA A 18 -19.00 -12.89 0.65
C ALA A 18 -19.11 -12.54 -0.85
N GLY A 19 -18.10 -12.88 -1.66
CA GLY A 19 -18.13 -12.69 -3.11
C GLY A 19 -17.56 -11.35 -3.61
N PHE A 20 -16.79 -10.62 -2.79
CA PHE A 20 -16.07 -9.44 -3.28
C PHE A 20 -14.87 -9.87 -4.14
N ASP A 21 -14.83 -9.42 -5.39
CA ASP A 21 -13.74 -9.77 -6.33
C ASP A 21 -12.38 -9.17 -5.97
N LYS A 22 -12.38 -8.05 -5.24
CA LYS A 22 -11.18 -7.33 -4.84
C LYS A 22 -11.37 -6.68 -3.47
N VAL A 23 -10.37 -6.82 -2.60
CA VAL A 23 -10.33 -6.15 -1.29
C VAL A 23 -9.24 -5.11 -1.29
N GLN A 24 -9.55 -3.91 -0.79
CA GLN A 24 -8.60 -2.80 -0.74
C GLN A 24 -8.14 -2.56 0.69
N VAL A 25 -6.82 -2.59 0.93
CA VAL A 25 -6.22 -2.46 2.26
C VAL A 25 -5.32 -1.22 2.27
N ASN A 26 -5.48 -0.35 3.27
CA ASN A 26 -4.66 0.84 3.43
C ASN A 26 -3.64 0.65 4.55
N THR A 27 -2.41 1.10 4.31
CA THR A 27 -1.36 1.21 5.32
C THR A 27 -0.60 2.53 5.16
N VAL A 28 -0.04 3.04 6.25
CA VAL A 28 0.76 4.28 6.24
C VAL A 28 2.21 3.93 5.95
N LEU A 29 2.82 4.66 5.01
CA LEU A 29 4.22 4.51 4.65
C LEU A 29 5.12 5.16 5.72
N MET A 30 6.00 4.37 6.32
CA MET A 30 6.92 4.83 7.36
C MET A 30 8.35 4.32 7.11
N ARG A 31 9.36 5.14 7.43
CA ARG A 31 10.79 4.89 7.15
C ARG A 31 11.31 3.52 7.60
N ASP A 32 10.91 3.06 8.78
CA ASP A 32 11.43 1.83 9.41
C ASP A 32 10.72 0.54 8.94
N VAL A 33 9.80 0.66 7.99
CA VAL A 33 8.94 -0.44 7.50
C VAL A 33 9.44 -1.00 6.16
N ASN A 34 10.11 -0.21 5.31
CA ASN A 34 9.97 -0.43 3.86
C ASN A 34 10.92 -1.40 3.14
N HIS A 35 12.09 -1.78 3.68
CA HIS A 35 12.88 -2.81 3.00
C HIS A 35 12.51 -4.22 3.44
N HIS A 36 12.40 -4.45 4.75
CA HIS A 36 12.08 -5.78 5.28
C HIS A 36 10.59 -6.13 5.20
N GLN A 37 9.68 -5.15 5.26
CA GLN A 37 8.26 -5.45 5.20
C GLN A 37 7.68 -5.41 3.79
N LEU A 38 8.31 -4.70 2.83
CA LEU A 38 7.81 -4.71 1.44
C LEU A 38 7.78 -6.13 0.88
N ASP A 39 8.84 -6.91 1.04
CA ASP A 39 8.86 -8.31 0.58
C ASP A 39 7.78 -9.16 1.24
N THR A 40 7.53 -8.94 2.54
CA THR A 40 6.44 -9.59 3.28
C THR A 40 5.08 -9.21 2.71
N PHE A 41 4.83 -7.94 2.44
CA PHE A 41 3.60 -7.46 1.82
C PHE A 41 3.42 -7.99 0.41
N LEU A 42 4.48 -7.98 -0.41
CA LEU A 42 4.47 -8.51 -1.77
C LEU A 42 4.15 -10.01 -1.75
N ALA A 43 4.82 -10.79 -0.90
CA ALA A 43 4.53 -12.21 -0.74
C ALA A 43 3.09 -12.47 -0.30
N TRP A 44 2.57 -11.61 0.59
CA TRP A 44 1.19 -11.69 1.06
C TRP A 44 0.15 -11.41 -0.03
N ILE A 45 0.33 -10.38 -0.85
CA ILE A 45 -0.62 -10.05 -1.91
C ILE A 45 -0.44 -10.90 -3.17
N LYS A 46 0.71 -11.57 -3.36
CA LYS A 46 1.01 -12.33 -4.58
C LYS A 46 -0.11 -13.30 -5.00
N PRO A 47 -0.67 -14.14 -4.11
CA PRO A 47 -1.75 -15.06 -4.47
C PRO A 47 -3.17 -14.50 -4.19
N ARG A 48 -3.31 -13.20 -3.86
CA ARG A 48 -4.57 -12.64 -3.36
C ARG A 48 -4.97 -11.42 -4.18
N ARG A 49 -6.26 -11.31 -4.53
CA ARG A 49 -6.84 -10.12 -5.20
C ARG A 49 -7.00 -8.95 -4.22
N ILE A 50 -5.90 -8.55 -3.61
CA ILE A 50 -5.80 -7.46 -2.67
C ILE A 50 -5.07 -6.32 -3.35
N GLN A 51 -5.66 -5.13 -3.30
CA GLN A 51 -4.96 -3.89 -3.61
C GLN A 51 -4.44 -3.29 -2.31
N LEU A 52 -3.14 -3.46 -2.04
CA LEU A 52 -2.49 -2.87 -0.88
C LEU A 52 -2.04 -1.45 -1.21
N ARG A 53 -2.50 -0.48 -0.42
CA ARG A 53 -2.24 0.93 -0.63
C ARG A 53 -1.35 1.51 0.44
N PHE A 54 -0.23 2.07 0.01
CA PHE A 54 0.65 2.85 0.86
C PHE A 54 0.27 4.32 0.78
N ILE A 55 -0.04 4.90 1.93
CA ILE A 55 -0.38 6.31 2.10
C ILE A 55 0.85 7.01 2.67
N GLU A 56 1.40 7.98 1.92
CA GLU A 56 2.50 8.81 2.41
C GLU A 56 2.06 9.57 3.66
N LEU A 57 2.85 9.44 4.73
CA LEU A 57 2.61 10.15 5.98
C LEU A 57 2.63 11.67 5.72
N MET A 58 1.59 12.38 6.14
CA MET A 58 1.51 13.84 6.04
C MET A 58 1.83 14.49 7.39
N GLU A 59 2.42 15.69 7.34
CA GLU A 59 2.59 16.51 8.53
C GLU A 59 1.23 17.10 8.95
N THR A 60 0.76 16.74 10.13
CA THR A 60 -0.39 17.39 10.79
C THR A 60 0.13 18.15 12.00
N GLY A 61 -0.58 19.21 12.44
CA GLY A 61 -0.09 20.14 13.47
C GLY A 61 0.42 19.45 14.75
N GLU A 62 -0.33 18.49 15.28
CA GLU A 62 0.06 17.71 16.47
C GLU A 62 1.05 16.56 16.15
N GLY A 63 1.31 16.28 14.87
CA GLY A 63 2.08 15.14 14.37
C GLY A 63 3.48 15.47 13.83
N SER A 64 4.00 16.70 14.00
CA SER A 64 5.28 17.08 13.39
C SER A 64 6.48 16.22 13.82
N GLU A 65 6.50 15.69 15.04
CA GLU A 65 7.58 14.81 15.49
C GLU A 65 7.51 13.43 14.82
N LEU A 66 6.31 12.84 14.72
CA LEU A 66 6.08 11.58 14.01
C LEU A 66 6.46 11.72 12.53
N PHE A 67 6.06 12.83 11.91
CA PHE A 67 6.42 13.15 10.54
C PHE A 67 7.93 13.29 10.38
N ARG A 68 8.60 14.15 11.16
CA ARG A 68 10.07 14.32 11.08
C ARG A 68 10.84 13.02 11.25
N ARG A 69 10.37 12.13 12.14
CA ARG A 69 11.05 10.87 12.45
C ARG A 69 10.79 9.78 11.42
N HIS A 70 9.55 9.63 10.95
CA HIS A 70 9.14 8.45 10.17
C HIS A 70 8.71 8.76 8.74
N HIS A 71 8.65 10.03 8.32
CA HIS A 71 8.34 10.38 6.94
C HIS A 71 9.38 9.81 5.98
N ILE A 72 8.86 9.27 4.89
CA ILE A 72 9.60 8.84 3.71
C ILE A 72 8.74 9.16 2.49
N SER A 73 9.38 9.68 1.44
CA SER A 73 8.66 9.97 0.20
C SER A 73 8.15 8.69 -0.44
N GLY A 74 6.89 8.72 -0.89
CA GLY A 74 6.31 7.61 -1.66
C GLY A 74 7.04 7.33 -2.97
N MET A 75 7.80 8.31 -3.49
CA MET A 75 8.65 8.16 -4.67
C MET A 75 9.69 7.05 -4.51
N VAL A 76 10.21 6.86 -3.29
CA VAL A 76 11.18 5.80 -3.00
C VAL A 76 10.56 4.42 -3.27
N LEU A 77 9.33 4.20 -2.80
CA LEU A 77 8.63 2.94 -3.01
C LEU A 77 8.21 2.78 -4.48
N ARG A 78 7.77 3.87 -5.12
CA ARG A 78 7.46 3.87 -6.56
C ARG A 78 8.64 3.40 -7.40
N ASP A 79 9.80 3.99 -7.19
CA ASP A 79 10.99 3.69 -7.98
C ASP A 79 11.49 2.26 -7.70
N GLU A 80 11.32 1.76 -6.47
CA GLU A 80 11.61 0.37 -6.11
C GLU A 80 10.67 -0.62 -6.82
N LEU A 81 9.36 -0.32 -6.90
CA LEU A 81 8.39 -1.15 -7.64
C LEU A 81 8.76 -1.20 -9.13
N LEU A 82 9.08 -0.05 -9.74
CA LEU A 82 9.48 0.02 -11.14
C LEU A 82 10.76 -0.80 -11.41
N LYS A 83 11.77 -0.70 -10.54
CA LYS A 83 12.99 -1.53 -10.63
C LYS A 83 12.71 -3.03 -10.55
N ARG A 84 11.66 -3.42 -9.83
CA ARG A 84 11.20 -4.80 -9.68
C ARG A 84 10.24 -5.26 -10.78
N GLY A 85 10.04 -4.46 -11.83
CA GLY A 85 9.22 -4.83 -12.98
C GLY A 85 7.72 -4.60 -12.81
N TRP A 86 7.30 -3.87 -11.76
CA TRP A 86 5.90 -3.46 -11.63
C TRP A 86 5.56 -2.40 -12.68
N ILE A 87 4.34 -2.49 -13.20
CA ILE A 87 3.84 -1.67 -14.30
C ILE A 87 2.80 -0.70 -13.75
N HIS A 88 3.00 0.60 -13.97
CA HIS A 88 2.02 1.62 -13.62
C HIS A 88 0.78 1.49 -14.54
N GLN A 89 -0.38 1.26 -13.93
CA GLN A 89 -1.65 1.13 -14.64
C GLN A 89 -2.24 2.49 -15.00
N ILE A 90 -3.01 2.52 -16.08
CA ILE A 90 -3.86 3.66 -16.40
C ILE A 90 -4.94 3.75 -15.32
N ARG A 91 -5.06 4.93 -14.70
CA ARG A 91 -5.98 5.18 -13.59
C ARG A 91 -7.42 4.84 -13.98
N GLN A 92 -8.05 4.00 -13.17
CA GLN A 92 -9.48 3.68 -13.25
C GLN A 92 -10.28 4.53 -12.25
N ARG A 93 -11.60 4.60 -12.45
CA ARG A 93 -12.49 5.38 -11.58
C ARG A 93 -12.48 4.86 -10.13
N SER A 94 -12.27 3.56 -9.93
CA SER A 94 -12.22 2.89 -8.63
C SER A 94 -10.95 3.14 -7.82
N ASP A 95 -9.91 3.72 -8.41
CA ASP A 95 -8.58 3.80 -7.78
C ASP A 95 -8.44 4.99 -6.82
N GLY A 96 -9.47 5.85 -6.75
CA GLY A 96 -9.39 7.06 -5.93
C GLY A 96 -8.16 7.89 -6.31
N PRO A 97 -7.40 8.46 -5.36
CA PRO A 97 -6.19 9.24 -5.65
C PRO A 97 -4.94 8.38 -5.89
N ALA A 98 -5.03 7.05 -5.80
CA ALA A 98 -3.85 6.18 -5.87
C ALA A 98 -3.28 6.09 -7.29
N GLN A 99 -1.96 6.03 -7.39
CA GLN A 99 -1.25 5.49 -8.55
C GLN A 99 -1.18 3.97 -8.36
N VAL A 100 -1.79 3.20 -9.26
CA VAL A 100 -1.89 1.74 -9.12
C VAL A 100 -0.86 1.04 -9.99
N PHE A 101 -0.22 0.03 -9.44
CA PHE A 101 0.80 -0.78 -10.07
C PHE A 101 0.35 -2.25 -10.07
N CYS A 102 0.58 -2.95 -11.17
CA CYS A 102 0.40 -4.39 -11.29
C CYS A 102 1.70 -5.09 -11.69
N HIS A 103 1.76 -6.40 -11.51
CA HIS A 103 2.88 -7.23 -11.95
C HIS A 103 2.33 -8.59 -12.43
N PRO A 104 2.82 -9.15 -13.55
CA PRO A 104 2.28 -10.39 -14.12
C PRO A 104 2.30 -11.59 -13.17
N ASP A 105 3.29 -11.65 -12.28
CA ASP A 105 3.39 -12.72 -11.27
C ASP A 105 2.47 -12.57 -10.05
N TYR A 106 1.63 -11.53 -9.99
CA TYR A 106 0.83 -11.18 -8.81
C TYR A 106 -0.65 -11.04 -9.17
N GLU A 107 -1.51 -11.68 -8.37
CA GLU A 107 -2.96 -11.43 -8.37
C GLU A 107 -3.30 -10.08 -7.70
N GLY A 108 -2.41 -9.63 -6.82
CA GLY A 108 -2.55 -8.39 -6.06
C GLY A 108 -1.98 -7.17 -6.77
N GLU A 109 -2.40 -5.99 -6.30
CA GLU A 109 -1.98 -4.68 -6.81
C GLU A 109 -1.33 -3.85 -5.69
N ILE A 110 -0.46 -2.93 -6.07
CA ILE A 110 0.05 -1.90 -5.16
C ILE A 110 -0.51 -0.54 -5.56
N GLY A 111 -1.12 0.19 -4.62
CA GLY A 111 -1.51 1.58 -4.80
C GLY A 111 -0.63 2.52 -3.99
N LEU A 112 -0.18 3.63 -4.58
CA LEU A 112 0.57 4.68 -3.90
C LEU A 112 -0.24 5.96 -3.84
N ILE A 113 -0.52 6.44 -2.63
CA ILE A 113 -1.19 7.73 -2.37
C ILE A 113 -0.12 8.67 -1.83
N MET A 114 0.35 9.58 -2.69
CA MET A 114 1.53 10.41 -2.45
C MET A 114 1.20 11.91 -2.55
N PRO A 115 0.47 12.49 -1.58
CA PRO A 115 0.04 13.88 -1.60
C PRO A 115 1.19 14.90 -1.66
N LEU A 116 2.38 14.56 -1.15
CA LEU A 116 3.52 15.50 -1.08
C LEU A 116 4.43 15.44 -2.32
N SER A 117 4.25 14.45 -3.19
CA SER A 117 5.12 14.21 -4.35
C SER A 117 4.78 15.08 -5.58
N ARG A 118 3.86 16.06 -5.45
CA ARG A 118 3.45 16.99 -6.51
C ARG A 118 4.01 18.41 -6.34
N ILE A 119 4.97 18.61 -5.43
CA ILE A 119 5.64 19.89 -5.18
C ILE A 119 7.05 19.85 -5.77
#